data_AF-A0A257GZ64-F1
#
_entry.id   AF-A0A257GZ64-F1
#
_cell.length_a   1.000
_cell.length_b   1.000
_cell.length_c   1.000
_cell.angle_alpha   90.00
_cell.angle_beta   90.00
_cell.angle_gamma   90.00
#
_symmetry.space_group_name_H-M   'P 1'
#
loop_
_entity.id
_entity.type
_entity.pdbx_description
1 polymer ?
#
loop_
_entity_poly.entity_id
_entity_poly.type
_entity_poly.pdbx_seq_one_letter_code
_entity_poly.pdbx_strand_id
1 'polypeptide(L)'
;MAVSYPAELDDDVILSEINTTPLVDVMLVLLIIFLITIPVVSASVGVKLPREFNQLNQARPDNVIISVTATNDTYWFDLPLPEQAA
;
A
#
# COMPACT_ATOMS: atom_id res chain seq x y z
N MET A 1 75.17 30.45 -36.24
CA MET A 1 74.41 29.20 -36.31
C MET A 1 73.18 29.39 -35.43
N ALA A 2 72.01 29.59 -36.02
CA ALA A 2 70.75 29.80 -35.29
C ALA A 2 69.87 28.59 -35.58
N VAL A 3 69.42 27.93 -34.51
CA VAL A 3 68.52 26.77 -34.58
C VAL A 3 67.09 27.31 -34.59
N SER A 4 66.38 27.10 -35.70
CA SER A 4 64.95 27.34 -35.80
C SER A 4 64.20 26.09 -35.33
N TYR A 5 63.45 26.21 -34.24
CA TYR A 5 62.47 25.20 -33.82
C TYR A 5 61.17 25.46 -34.59
N PRO A 6 60.58 24.45 -35.26
CA PRO A 6 59.29 24.61 -35.90
C PRO A 6 58.20 24.70 -34.84
N ALA A 7 57.20 25.55 -35.15
CA ALA A 7 56.05 25.87 -34.33
C ALA A 7 55.35 24.62 -33.79
N GLU A 8 54.95 24.70 -32.52
CA GLU A 8 54.02 23.78 -31.88
C GLU A 8 52.79 23.62 -32.79
N LEU A 9 52.58 22.40 -33.27
CA LEU A 9 51.36 22.03 -33.97
C LEU A 9 50.24 22.08 -32.93
N ASP A 10 49.27 22.96 -33.14
CA ASP A 10 48.01 23.02 -32.41
C ASP A 10 47.37 21.62 -32.33
N ASP A 11 47.61 20.90 -31.22
CA ASP A 11 46.93 19.65 -30.88
C ASP A 11 45.41 19.86 -30.68
N ASP A 12 44.96 21.11 -30.54
CA ASP A 12 43.56 21.50 -30.34
C ASP A 12 42.70 21.38 -31.61
N VAL A 13 43.29 21.37 -32.81
CA VAL A 13 42.54 21.27 -34.09
C VAL A 13 42.24 19.81 -34.46
N ILE A 14 42.95 18.84 -33.86
CA ILE A 14 42.77 17.39 -34.15
C ILE A 14 41.65 16.77 -33.29
N LEU A 15 41.12 17.50 -32.30
CA LEU A 15 39.90 17.13 -31.57
C LEU A 15 38.65 17.38 -32.43
N SER A 16 38.60 16.63 -33.53
CA SER A 16 37.53 16.47 -34.50
C SER A 16 36.17 16.67 -33.86
N GLU A 17 35.39 17.53 -34.51
CA GLU A 17 33.96 17.78 -34.30
C GLU A 17 33.25 16.54 -33.73
N ILE A 18 33.20 16.47 -32.39
CA ILE A 18 32.58 15.35 -31.70
C ILE A 18 31.15 15.30 -32.21
N ASN A 19 30.68 14.13 -32.63
CA ASN A 19 29.29 13.92 -32.99
C ASN A 19 28.42 14.21 -31.74
N THR A 20 27.97 15.46 -31.60
CA THR A 20 27.18 15.95 -30.48
C THR A 20 25.74 15.46 -30.56
N THR A 21 25.25 15.15 -31.76
CA THR A 21 23.89 14.66 -32.01
C THR A 21 23.61 13.32 -31.32
N PRO A 22 24.45 12.28 -31.45
CA PRO A 22 24.29 11.06 -30.68
C PRO A 22 24.49 11.25 -29.16
N LEU A 23 25.38 12.17 -28.75
CA LEU A 23 25.65 12.41 -27.33
C LEU A 23 24.44 13.05 -26.63
N VAL A 24 23.81 14.04 -27.27
CA VAL A 24 22.62 14.71 -26.74
C VAL A 24 21.44 13.73 -26.67
N ASP A 25 21.29 12.83 -27.65
CA ASP A 25 20.23 11.80 -27.63
C ASP A 25 20.34 10.88 -26.40
N VAL A 26 21.53 10.37 -26.10
CA VAL A 26 21.76 9.56 -24.89
C VAL A 26 21.44 10.35 -23.62
N MET A 27 21.83 11.63 -23.56
CA MET A 27 21.52 12.48 -22.39
C MET A 27 20.00 12.74 -22.25
N LEU A 28 19.30 12.98 -23.35
CA LEU A 28 17.85 13.21 -23.34
C LEU A 28 17.07 11.94 -22.96
N VAL A 29 17.51 10.76 -23.43
CA VAL A 29 16.93 9.47 -23.03
C VAL A 29 17.01 9.26 -21.52
N LEU A 30 18.13 9.61 -20.87
CA LEU A 30 18.27 9.51 -19.42
C LEU A 30 17.30 10.45 -18.67
N LEU A 31 17.06 11.66 -19.17
CA LEU A 31 16.09 12.59 -18.58
C LEU A 31 14.66 12.07 -18.67
N ILE A 32 14.28 11.47 -19.79
CA ILE A 32 12.94 10.87 -19.98
C ILE A 32 12.73 9.70 -19.00
N ILE A 33 13.75 8.87 -18.79
CA ILE A 33 13.70 7.77 -17.81
C ILE A 33 13.49 8.28 -16.38
N PHE A 34 14.17 9.37 -15.99
CA PHE A 34 13.94 9.98 -14.67
C PHE A 34 12.54 10.60 -14.55
N LEU A 35 12.02 11.21 -15.61
CA LEU A 35 10.68 11.79 -15.60
C LEU A 35 9.57 10.73 -15.44
N ILE A 36 9.69 9.57 -16.12
CA ILE A 36 8.65 8.52 -16.12
C ILE A 36 8.65 7.65 -14.87
N THR A 37 9.77 7.57 -14.13
CA THR A 37 9.87 6.74 -12.91
C THR A 37 9.25 7.40 -11.67
N ILE A 38 9.18 8.74 -11.64
CA ILE A 38 8.55 9.51 -10.54
C ILE A 38 7.04 9.24 -10.35
N PRO A 39 6.17 9.18 -11.38
CA PRO A 39 4.72 9.04 -11.19
C PRO A 39 4.23 7.65 -10.74
N VAL A 40 5.09 6.62 -10.68
CA VAL A 40 4.63 5.22 -10.51
C VAL A 40 4.27 4.86 -9.06
N VAL A 41 4.56 5.73 -8.07
CA VAL A 41 4.24 5.44 -6.67
C VAL A 41 2.89 6.02 -6.26
N SER A 42 1.80 5.36 -6.64
CA SER A 42 0.49 5.56 -6.00
C SER A 42 -0.18 4.22 -5.71
N ALA A 43 0.19 3.64 -4.58
CA ALA A 43 -0.46 2.44 -4.05
C ALA A 43 -1.60 2.86 -3.11
N SER A 44 -2.73 3.29 -3.67
CA SER A 44 -3.96 3.47 -2.89
C SER A 44 -4.71 2.14 -2.81
N VAL A 45 -4.38 1.31 -1.81
CA VAL A 45 -5.24 0.19 -1.42
C VAL A 45 -6.47 0.78 -0.73
N GLY A 46 -7.64 0.61 -1.35
CA GLY A 46 -8.92 1.00 -0.75
C GLY A 46 -9.22 0.12 0.46
N VAL A 47 -8.92 0.60 1.67
CA VAL A 47 -9.33 -0.07 2.90
C VAL A 47 -10.74 0.35 3.25
N LYS A 48 -11.67 -0.60 3.24
CA LYS A 48 -13.04 -0.40 3.71
C LYS A 48 -13.07 -0.68 5.22
N LEU A 49 -13.01 0.39 6.02
CA LEU A 49 -13.12 0.28 7.48
C LEU A 49 -14.55 -0.19 7.84
N PRO A 50 -14.70 -1.29 8.61
CA PRO A 50 -16.00 -1.67 9.14
C PRO A 50 -16.52 -0.56 10.04
N ARG A 51 -17.79 -0.20 9.88
CA ARG A 51 -18.45 0.78 10.73
C ARG A 51 -19.00 0.06 11.93
N GLU A 52 -18.41 0.30 13.09
CA GLU A 52 -18.97 -0.11 14.37
C GLU A 52 -20.27 0.65 14.60
N PHE A 53 -21.38 -0.08 14.71
CA PHE A 53 -22.60 0.49 15.25
C PHE A 53 -22.46 0.47 16.76
N ASN A 54 -22.38 1.65 17.38
CA ASN A 54 -22.56 1.80 18.82
C ASN A 54 -24.03 1.46 19.16
N GLN A 55 -24.36 0.17 19.14
CA GLN A 55 -25.55 -0.31 19.81
C GLN A 55 -25.26 -0.11 21.29
N LEU A 56 -25.99 0.80 21.93
CA LEU A 56 -26.08 0.75 23.38
C LEU A 56 -26.39 -0.70 23.72
N ASN A 57 -25.51 -1.35 24.49
CA ASN A 57 -25.84 -2.59 25.15
C ASN A 57 -27.08 -2.27 25.99
N GLN A 58 -28.26 -2.55 25.42
CA GLN A 58 -29.47 -2.62 26.19
C GLN A 58 -29.20 -3.79 27.12
N ALA A 59 -28.78 -3.48 28.34
CA ALA A 59 -28.93 -4.41 29.43
C ALA A 59 -30.42 -4.78 29.39
N ARG A 60 -30.73 -5.96 28.88
CA ARG A 60 -31.95 -6.66 29.24
C ARG A 60 -31.56 -7.51 30.44
N PRO A 61 -31.60 -6.99 31.67
CA PRO A 61 -31.69 -7.86 32.82
C PRO A 61 -33.17 -8.20 32.99
N ASP A 62 -33.75 -8.90 32.01
CA ASP A 62 -34.86 -9.77 32.36
C ASP A 62 -34.17 -10.98 32.97
N ASN A 63 -34.00 -10.99 34.30
CA ASN A 63 -33.42 -12.14 34.99
C ASN A 63 -34.28 -13.36 34.66
N VAL A 64 -33.78 -14.23 33.79
CA VAL A 64 -34.45 -15.48 33.45
C VAL A 64 -34.09 -16.51 34.52
N ILE A 65 -35.09 -16.98 35.26
CA ILE A 65 -34.92 -18.07 36.22
C ILE A 65 -35.34 -19.37 35.52
N ILE A 66 -34.37 -20.26 35.32
CA ILE A 66 -34.60 -21.62 34.83
C ILE A 66 -34.34 -22.57 35.98
N SER A 67 -35.36 -23.31 36.41
CA SER A 67 -35.25 -24.33 37.46
C SER A 67 -35.39 -25.72 36.83
N VAL A 68 -34.46 -26.62 37.15
CA VAL A 68 -34.50 -28.02 36.71
C VAL A 68 -34.63 -28.92 37.94
N THR A 69 -35.65 -29.76 37.96
CA THR A 69 -35.87 -30.72 39.05
C THR A 69 -35.16 -32.04 38.75
N ALA A 70 -34.87 -32.86 39.77
CA ALA A 70 -34.25 -34.19 39.60
C ALA A 70 -35.07 -35.15 38.70
N THR A 71 -36.36 -34.86 38.49
CA THR A 71 -37.27 -35.57 37.58
C THR A 71 -37.14 -35.11 36.12
N ASN A 72 -36.16 -34.24 35.80
CA ASN A 72 -35.93 -33.65 34.47
C ASN A 72 -37.01 -32.64 34.01
N ASP A 73 -37.89 -32.23 34.93
CA ASP A 73 -38.87 -31.17 34.67
C ASP A 73 -38.17 -29.80 34.65
N THR A 74 -38.43 -29.04 33.59
CA THR A 74 -37.88 -27.69 33.40
C THR A 74 -38.95 -26.64 33.67
N TYR A 75 -38.61 -25.61 34.45
CA TYR A 75 -39.51 -24.52 34.79
C TYR A 75 -38.92 -23.18 34.34
N TRP A 76 -39.77 -22.33 33.78
CA TRP A 76 -39.49 -20.91 33.51
C TRP A 76 -40.19 -20.08 34.59
N PHE A 77 -39.42 -19.46 35.49
CA PHE A 77 -39.92 -18.99 36.78
C PHE A 77 -40.67 -20.13 37.50
N ASP A 78 -42.00 -20.04 37.60
CA ASP A 78 -42.89 -21.04 38.21
C ASP A 78 -43.74 -21.81 37.17
N LEU A 79 -43.56 -21.53 35.88
CA LEU A 79 -44.32 -22.17 34.81
C LEU A 79 -43.58 -23.43 34.32
N PRO A 80 -44.18 -24.63 34.41
CA PRO A 80 -43.58 -25.83 33.82
C PRO A 80 -43.52 -25.67 32.30
N LEU A 81 -42.33 -25.87 31.72
CA LEU A 81 -42.14 -25.93 30.29
C LEU A 81 -42.35 -27.38 29.82
N PRO A 82 -43.27 -27.63 28.87
CA PRO A 82 -43.41 -28.96 28.29
C PRO A 82 -42.10 -29.33 27.59
N GLU A 83 -41.60 -30.53 27.89
CA GLU A 83 -40.47 -31.10 27.19
C GLU A 83 -40.80 -31.12 25.69
N GLN A 84 -40.06 -30.35 24.91
CA GLN A 84 -40.14 -30.42 23.46
C GLN A 84 -39.52 -31.75 23.06
N ALA A 85 -40.36 -32.78 23.00
CA ALA A 85 -40.02 -34.07 22.44
C ALA A 85 -39.45 -33.85 21.03
N ALA A 86 -38.16 -34.10 20.91
CA ALA A 86 -37.43 -34.07 19.64
C ALA A 86 -37.88 -35.20 18.71
#